data_AF-A0A2T2SC95-F1
#
_entry.id   AF-A0A2T2SC95-F1
#
_cell.length_a   1.000
_cell.length_b   1.000
_cell.length_c   1.000
_cell.angle_alpha   90.00
_cell.angle_beta   90.00
_cell.angle_gamma   90.00
#
_symmetry.space_group_name_H-M   'P 1'
#
loop_
_entity.id
_entity.type
_entity.pdbx_description
1 polymer ?
#
loop_
_entity_poly.entity_id
_entity_poly.type
_entity_poly.pdbx_seq_one_letter_code
_entity_poly.pdbx_strand_id
1 'polypeptide(L)'
;MAVDTQERPPEASSKDAATAEQESRFQRYRIRTGMFAWMMHRLTGVGLVVYLIIHIWGLTALTDPETFNALIAKYHSPIFKVGEFALLVAVAYHAMNGLRIVLIDLLGWSPKQKRLFATLGAVTLLIILVGGWPSIYALGEWLFGPGSMPSLFL
;
A
#
# COMPACT_ATOMS: atom_id res chain seq x y z
N MET A 1 7.00 45.17 -64.14
CA MET A 1 6.96 44.87 -62.70
C MET A 1 6.18 43.57 -62.54
N ALA A 2 6.87 42.45 -62.37
CA ALA A 2 6.25 41.17 -62.06
C ALA A 2 6.48 40.92 -60.57
N VAL A 3 5.41 40.96 -59.78
CA VAL A 3 5.42 40.51 -58.38
C VAL A 3 5.40 38.99 -58.43
N ASP A 4 6.53 38.39 -58.08
CA ASP A 4 6.65 36.96 -57.89
C ASP A 4 5.87 36.57 -56.63
N THR A 5 4.69 35.98 -56.81
CA THR A 5 3.89 35.43 -55.73
C THR A 5 4.49 34.10 -55.32
N GLN A 6 5.38 34.10 -54.33
CA GLN A 6 5.83 32.86 -53.69
C GLN A 6 4.63 32.08 -53.16
N GLU A 7 4.41 30.89 -53.71
CA GLU A 7 3.45 29.94 -53.19
C GLU A 7 3.87 29.49 -51.79
N ARG A 8 2.98 29.72 -50.81
CA ARG A 8 3.14 29.27 -49.43
C ARG A 8 3.13 27.73 -49.40
N PRO A 9 4.19 27.06 -48.92
CA PRO A 9 4.18 25.60 -48.82
C PRO A 9 3.06 25.11 -47.88
N PRO A 10 2.46 23.95 -48.16
CA PRO A 10 1.29 23.45 -47.45
C PRO A 10 1.60 23.22 -45.96
N GLU A 11 0.78 23.81 -45.08
CA GLU A 11 0.86 23.70 -43.60
C GLU A 11 0.69 22.28 -43.03
N ALA A 12 0.66 21.25 -43.88
CA ALA A 12 0.41 19.87 -43.50
C ALA A 12 1.60 19.22 -42.77
N SER A 13 2.84 19.56 -43.15
CA SER A 13 4.05 18.93 -42.58
C SER A 13 4.29 19.27 -41.10
N SER A 14 3.90 20.46 -40.65
CA SER A 14 4.13 20.91 -39.27
C SER A 14 3.10 20.34 -38.28
N LYS A 15 1.86 20.10 -38.72
CA LYS A 15 0.80 19.55 -37.87
C LYS A 15 1.04 18.08 -37.55
N ASP A 16 1.49 17.30 -38.52
CA ASP A 16 1.77 15.87 -38.34
C ASP A 16 3.00 15.64 -37.45
N ALA A 17 4.05 16.46 -37.62
CA ALA A 17 5.22 16.44 -36.76
C ALA A 17 4.90 16.87 -35.32
N ALA A 18 4.09 17.92 -35.13
CA ALA A 18 3.67 18.38 -33.80
C ALA A 18 2.75 17.37 -33.08
N THR A 19 1.92 16.64 -33.82
CA THR A 19 1.03 15.62 -33.26
C THR A 19 1.80 14.37 -32.84
N ALA A 20 2.75 13.91 -33.66
CA ALA A 20 3.63 12.79 -33.33
C ALA A 20 4.55 13.09 -32.14
N GLU A 21 5.05 14.33 -32.02
CA GLU A 21 5.83 14.77 -30.87
C GLU A 21 4.97 14.85 -29.60
N GLN A 22 3.73 15.37 -29.70
CA GLN A 22 2.78 15.38 -28.57
C GLN A 22 2.39 13.97 -28.10
N GLU A 23 2.23 13.02 -29.02
CA GLU A 23 1.90 11.63 -28.70
C GLU A 23 3.06 10.92 -27.97
N SER A 24 4.31 11.20 -28.37
CA SER A 24 5.52 10.71 -27.68
C SER A 24 5.71 11.33 -26.28
N ARG A 25 5.17 12.53 -26.09
CA ARG A 25 5.21 13.28 -24.82
C ARG A 25 4.13 12.84 -23.84
N PHE A 26 3.29 11.85 -24.18
CA PHE A 26 2.71 10.96 -23.18
C PHE A 26 3.81 10.05 -22.62
N GLN A 27 4.79 10.69 -21.97
CA GLN A 27 5.90 10.11 -21.26
C GLN A 27 5.32 9.13 -20.25
N ARG A 28 5.40 7.84 -20.56
CA ARG A 28 4.90 6.76 -19.69
C ARG A 28 5.54 6.93 -18.31
N TYR A 29 4.75 7.37 -17.34
CA TYR A 29 5.26 7.65 -16.00
C TYR A 29 5.79 6.35 -15.39
N ARG A 30 7.12 6.19 -15.39
CA ARG A 30 7.75 4.98 -14.89
C ARG A 30 7.76 5.06 -13.36
N ILE A 31 6.79 4.40 -12.73
CA ILE A 31 6.70 4.30 -11.26
C ILE A 31 8.00 3.70 -10.75
N ARG A 32 8.85 4.53 -10.15
CA ARG A 32 10.06 4.08 -9.46
C ARG A 32 9.65 3.49 -8.10
N THR A 33 10.43 2.55 -7.59
CA THR A 33 10.17 1.89 -6.28
C THR A 33 9.98 2.90 -5.14
N GLY A 34 10.72 4.01 -5.15
CA GLY A 34 10.55 5.09 -4.16
C GLY A 34 9.20 5.82 -4.26
N MET A 35 8.67 6.04 -5.47
CA MET A 35 7.35 6.66 -5.67
C MET A 35 6.22 5.75 -5.16
N PHE A 36 6.34 4.45 -5.42
CA PHE A 36 5.40 3.47 -4.89
C PHE A 36 5.43 3.44 -3.36
N ALA A 37 6.64 3.41 -2.76
CA ALA A 37 6.77 3.38 -1.32
C ALA A 37 6.15 4.63 -0.64
N TRP A 38 6.38 5.80 -1.23
CA TRP A 38 5.78 7.05 -0.79
C TRP A 38 4.24 7.03 -0.89
N MET A 39 3.69 6.55 -2.02
CA MET A 39 2.24 6.49 -2.23
C MET A 39 1.58 5.56 -1.23
N MET A 40 2.13 4.35 -1.07
CA MET A 40 1.63 3.36 -0.12
C MET A 40 1.69 3.85 1.32
N HIS A 41 2.71 4.65 1.69
CA HIS A 41 2.83 5.17 3.06
C HIS A 41 1.70 6.14 3.41
N ARG A 42 1.32 6.99 2.44
CA ARG A 42 0.17 7.90 2.59
C ARG A 42 -1.14 7.13 2.62
N LEU A 43 -1.32 6.21 1.67
CA LEU A 43 -2.55 5.41 1.58
C LEU A 43 -2.79 4.61 2.87
N THR A 44 -1.76 3.92 3.37
CA THR A 44 -1.84 3.21 4.65
C THR A 44 -2.08 4.16 5.81
N GLY A 45 -1.44 5.33 5.85
CA GLY A 45 -1.68 6.33 6.90
C GLY A 45 -3.14 6.79 6.97
N VAL A 46 -3.75 7.12 5.82
CA VAL A 46 -5.17 7.50 5.74
C VAL A 46 -6.06 6.32 6.17
N GLY A 47 -5.75 5.11 5.71
CA GLY A 47 -6.46 3.90 6.13
C GLY A 47 -6.40 3.67 7.65
N LEU A 48 -5.23 3.89 8.26
CA LEU A 48 -5.05 3.77 9.71
C LEU A 48 -5.83 4.82 10.50
N VAL A 49 -5.94 6.06 9.99
CA VAL A 49 -6.79 7.09 10.62
C VAL A 49 -8.25 6.66 10.62
N VAL A 50 -8.76 6.17 9.47
CA VAL A 50 -10.13 5.66 9.38
C VAL A 50 -10.34 4.47 10.33
N TYR A 51 -9.39 3.54 10.34
CA TYR A 51 -9.40 2.41 11.26
C TYR A 51 -9.46 2.87 12.72
N LEU A 52 -8.65 3.86 13.12
CA LEU A 52 -8.64 4.37 14.50
C LEU A 52 -9.99 4.92 14.93
N ILE A 53 -10.72 5.62 14.04
CA ILE A 53 -12.07 6.10 14.33
C ILE A 53 -13.02 4.92 14.62
N ILE A 54 -13.04 3.92 13.74
CA ILE A 54 -13.88 2.73 13.88
C ILE A 54 -13.47 1.92 15.13
N HIS A 55 -12.17 1.81 15.39
CA HIS A 55 -11.61 1.06 16.51
C HIS A 55 -12.01 1.69 17.84
N ILE A 56 -11.83 3.01 17.99
CA ILE A 56 -12.20 3.74 19.21
C ILE A 56 -13.71 3.66 19.43
N TRP A 57 -14.53 3.75 18.36
CA TRP A 57 -15.97 3.53 18.49
C TRP A 57 -16.29 2.11 18.94
N GLY A 58 -15.60 1.08 18.43
CA GLY A 58 -15.74 -0.30 18.88
C GLY A 58 -15.43 -0.51 20.37
N LEU A 59 -14.49 0.28 20.94
CA LEU A 59 -14.17 0.21 22.38
C LEU A 59 -15.35 0.59 23.28
N THR A 60 -16.39 1.26 22.77
CA THR A 60 -17.62 1.53 23.54
C THR A 60 -18.32 0.24 24.00
N ALA A 61 -18.12 -0.88 23.29
CA ALA A 61 -18.66 -2.19 23.66
C ALA A 61 -18.08 -2.72 24.99
N LEU A 62 -16.97 -2.18 25.49
CA LEU A 62 -16.38 -2.57 26.79
C LEU A 62 -17.24 -2.17 28.00
N THR A 63 -18.28 -1.35 27.80
CA THR A 63 -19.16 -0.89 28.87
C THR A 63 -20.15 -1.94 29.35
N ASP A 64 -20.46 -2.94 28.51
CA ASP A 64 -21.46 -3.96 28.78
C ASP A 64 -20.98 -5.35 28.29
N PRO A 65 -20.98 -6.38 29.15
CA PRO A 65 -20.50 -7.71 28.79
C PRO A 65 -21.25 -8.35 27.61
N GLU A 66 -22.56 -8.14 27.49
CA GLU A 66 -23.36 -8.71 26.40
C GLU A 66 -22.94 -8.12 25.05
N THR A 67 -22.83 -6.79 24.99
CA THR A 67 -22.39 -6.04 23.81
C THR A 67 -20.96 -6.42 23.41
N PHE A 68 -20.07 -6.57 24.39
CA PHE A 68 -18.70 -7.04 24.16
C PHE A 68 -18.67 -8.44 23.54
N ASN A 69 -19.39 -9.40 24.13
CA ASN A 69 -19.44 -10.77 23.63
C ASN A 69 -20.01 -10.83 22.20
N ALA A 70 -21.05 -10.05 21.91
CA ALA A 70 -21.61 -9.93 20.56
C ALA A 70 -20.62 -9.34 19.55
N LEU A 71 -19.78 -8.38 19.96
CA LEU A 71 -18.75 -7.81 19.09
C LEU A 71 -17.61 -8.80 18.81
N ILE A 72 -17.12 -9.49 19.85
CA ILE A 72 -16.07 -10.51 19.71
C ILE A 72 -16.55 -11.66 18.81
N ALA A 73 -17.81 -12.10 18.94
CA ALA A 73 -18.39 -13.11 18.06
C ALA A 73 -18.34 -12.68 16.58
N LYS A 74 -18.52 -11.38 16.27
CA LYS A 74 -18.39 -10.87 14.90
C LYS A 74 -16.94 -10.92 14.40
N TYR A 75 -15.95 -10.65 15.25
CA TYR A 75 -14.53 -10.69 14.90
C TYR A 75 -14.03 -12.11 14.55
N HIS A 76 -14.77 -13.14 14.91
CA HIS A 76 -14.48 -14.51 14.50
C HIS A 76 -14.91 -14.81 13.05
N SER A 77 -15.69 -13.94 12.41
CA SER A 77 -16.11 -14.17 11.03
C SER A 77 -14.96 -13.96 10.03
N PRO A 78 -14.97 -14.67 8.88
CA PRO A 78 -13.87 -14.65 7.92
C PRO A 78 -13.52 -13.24 7.39
N ILE A 79 -14.53 -12.37 7.25
CA ILE A 79 -14.30 -11.00 6.77
C ILE A 79 -13.45 -10.18 7.74
N PHE A 80 -13.62 -10.37 9.05
CA PHE A 80 -12.77 -9.73 10.04
C PHE A 80 -11.38 -10.34 10.06
N LYS A 81 -11.20 -11.64 9.78
CA LYS A 81 -9.88 -12.25 9.62
C LYS A 81 -9.08 -11.69 8.45
N VAL A 82 -9.75 -11.44 7.31
CA VAL A 82 -9.13 -10.72 6.19
C VAL A 82 -8.81 -9.28 6.58
N GLY A 83 -9.71 -8.61 7.29
CA GLY A 83 -9.51 -7.25 7.80
C GLY A 83 -8.33 -7.14 8.77
N GLU A 84 -8.21 -8.05 9.74
CA GLU A 84 -7.11 -8.16 10.70
C GLU A 84 -5.76 -8.31 9.97
N PHE A 85 -5.70 -9.18 8.95
CA PHE A 85 -4.49 -9.37 8.16
C PHE A 85 -4.15 -8.14 7.31
N ALA A 86 -5.13 -7.53 6.65
CA ALA A 86 -4.93 -6.30 5.88
C ALA A 86 -4.47 -5.14 6.78
N LEU A 87 -5.01 -5.03 7.98
CA LEU A 87 -4.60 -4.07 8.99
C LEU A 87 -3.17 -4.30 9.45
N LEU A 88 -2.78 -5.55 9.74
CA LEU A 88 -1.41 -5.91 10.10
C LEU A 88 -0.42 -5.45 9.02
N VAL A 89 -0.73 -5.74 7.74
CA VAL A 89 0.10 -5.30 6.60
C VAL A 89 0.20 -3.78 6.56
N ALA A 90 -0.92 -3.06 6.72
CA ALA A 90 -0.94 -1.61 6.71
C ALA A 90 -0.12 -0.99 7.85
N VAL A 91 -0.29 -1.48 9.09
CA VAL A 91 0.45 -1.00 10.27
C VAL A 91 1.95 -1.30 10.13
N ALA A 92 2.32 -2.54 9.82
CA ALA A 92 3.72 -2.94 9.72
C ALA A 92 4.46 -2.14 8.64
N TYR A 93 3.85 -2.01 7.46
CA TYR A 93 4.39 -1.20 6.39
C TYR A 93 4.52 0.28 6.76
N HIS A 94 3.46 0.87 7.33
CA HIS A 94 3.44 2.28 7.70
C HIS A 94 4.50 2.60 8.75
N ALA A 95 4.61 1.77 9.80
CA ALA A 95 5.57 1.94 10.88
C ALA A 95 7.01 1.78 10.39
N MET A 96 7.32 0.75 9.60
CA MET A 96 8.70 0.51 9.14
C MET A 96 9.14 1.54 8.09
N ASN A 97 8.25 1.96 7.19
CA ASN A 97 8.57 3.02 6.24
C ASN A 97 8.67 4.39 6.94
N GLY A 98 7.83 4.66 7.95
CA GLY A 98 7.95 5.86 8.79
C GLY A 98 9.26 5.88 9.56
N LEU A 99 9.66 4.75 10.15
CA LEU A 99 10.96 4.60 10.81
C LEU A 99 12.12 4.90 9.85
N ARG A 100 12.07 4.40 8.60
CA ARG A 100 13.08 4.74 7.58
C ARG A 100 13.20 6.26 7.39
N ILE A 101 12.08 6.96 7.30
CA ILE A 101 12.05 8.42 7.10
C ILE A 101 12.65 9.12 8.33
N VAL A 102 12.25 8.73 9.54
CA VAL A 102 12.78 9.28 10.79
C VAL A 102 14.30 9.09 10.88
N LEU A 103 14.81 7.89 10.58
CA LEU A 103 16.25 7.61 10.62
C LEU A 103 17.05 8.47 9.65
N ILE A 104 16.54 8.71 8.44
CA ILE A 104 17.23 9.49 7.41
C ILE A 104 17.13 10.99 7.71
N ASP A 105 15.91 11.49 7.94
CA ASP A 105 15.63 12.93 7.96
C ASP A 105 15.84 13.55 9.35
N LEU A 106 15.50 12.81 10.43
CA LEU A 106 15.60 13.32 11.79
C LEU A 106 16.95 12.99 12.44
N LEU A 107 17.47 11.78 12.22
CA LEU A 107 18.74 11.33 12.83
C LEU A 107 19.96 11.54 11.90
N GLY A 108 19.75 11.94 10.64
CA GLY A 108 20.83 12.06 9.65
C GLY A 108 21.52 10.72 9.32
N TRP A 109 20.96 9.59 9.78
CA TRP A 109 21.53 8.27 9.58
C TRP A 109 21.11 7.74 8.22
N SER A 110 21.98 7.97 7.22
CA SER A 110 21.78 7.56 5.84
C SER A 110 22.83 6.52 5.40
N PRO A 111 22.85 5.31 6.00
CA PRO A 111 23.60 4.20 5.40
C PRO A 111 23.01 3.92 4.01
N LYS A 112 23.81 3.32 3.11
CA LYS A 112 23.45 3.00 1.70
C LYS A 112 21.93 2.79 1.54
N GLN A 113 21.21 3.79 1.04
CA GLN A 113 19.74 3.85 1.15
C GLN A 113 19.02 2.62 0.57
N LYS A 114 19.60 2.00 -0.47
CA LYS A 114 19.11 0.74 -1.05
C LYS A 114 19.14 -0.42 -0.05
N ARG A 115 20.22 -0.54 0.73
CA ARG A 115 20.35 -1.57 1.77
C ARG A 115 19.36 -1.33 2.90
N LEU A 116 19.25 -0.09 3.38
CA LEU A 116 18.30 0.26 4.45
C LEU A 116 16.84 -0.06 4.04
N PHE A 117 16.47 0.27 2.81
CA PHE A 117 15.15 -0.07 2.27
C PHE A 117 14.93 -1.59 2.20
N ALA A 118 15.92 -2.34 1.73
CA ALA A 118 15.83 -3.80 1.65
C ALA A 118 15.76 -4.46 3.03
N THR A 119 16.55 -4.00 4.00
CA THR A 119 16.55 -4.57 5.36
C THR A 119 15.23 -4.30 6.08
N LEU A 120 14.72 -3.06 6.04
CA LEU A 120 13.44 -2.73 6.66
C LEU A 120 12.27 -3.43 5.94
N GLY A 121 12.35 -3.58 4.62
CA GLY A 121 11.38 -4.37 3.85
C GLY A 121 11.38 -5.85 4.25
N ALA A 122 12.55 -6.45 4.44
CA ALA A 122 12.66 -7.84 4.90
C ALA A 122 12.11 -8.01 6.32
N VAL A 123 12.40 -7.08 7.24
CA VAL A 123 11.83 -7.08 8.59
C VAL A 123 10.30 -6.94 8.54
N THR A 124 9.78 -6.05 7.69
CA THR A 124 8.33 -5.89 7.49
C THR A 124 7.68 -7.19 7.03
N LEU A 125 8.28 -7.86 6.05
CA LEU A 125 7.78 -9.16 5.57
C LEU A 125 7.82 -10.22 6.67
N LEU A 126 8.89 -10.27 7.46
CA LEU A 126 8.99 -11.21 8.57
C LEU A 126 7.88 -10.97 9.61
N ILE A 127 7.61 -9.71 9.97
CA ILE A 127 6.52 -9.35 10.88
C ILE A 127 5.16 -9.80 10.32
N ILE A 128 4.91 -9.59 9.03
CA ILE A 128 3.66 -10.00 8.38
C ILE A 128 3.53 -11.52 8.34
N LEU A 129 4.60 -12.24 8.02
CA LEU A 129 4.56 -13.70 7.93
C LEU A 129 4.35 -14.35 9.30
N VAL A 130 5.08 -13.90 10.32
CA VAL A 130 4.96 -14.44 11.69
C VAL A 130 3.66 -14.01 12.33
N GLY A 131 3.35 -12.70 12.31
CA GLY A 131 2.14 -12.16 12.95
C GLY A 131 0.85 -12.47 12.20
N GLY A 132 0.92 -12.66 10.88
CA GLY A 132 -0.23 -12.98 10.03
C GLY A 132 -0.49 -14.48 9.89
N TRP A 133 0.41 -15.35 10.34
CA TRP A 133 0.24 -16.79 10.27
C TRP A 133 -1.08 -17.27 10.89
N PRO A 134 -1.52 -16.81 12.09
CA PRO A 134 -2.79 -17.24 12.66
C PRO A 134 -3.99 -16.86 11.80
N SER A 135 -3.99 -15.66 11.20
CA SER A 135 -5.07 -15.20 10.32
C SER A 135 -5.11 -15.99 9.01
N ILE A 136 -3.94 -16.31 8.44
CA ILE A 136 -3.82 -17.13 7.22
C ILE A 136 -4.26 -18.58 7.50
N TYR A 137 -3.84 -19.15 8.63
CA TYR A 137 -4.24 -20.48 9.06
C TYR A 137 -5.76 -20.57 9.23
N ALA A 138 -6.36 -19.63 9.97
CA ALA A 138 -7.81 -19.60 10.19
C ALA A 138 -8.60 -19.48 8.87
N LEU A 139 -8.09 -18.69 7.92
CA LEU A 139 -8.71 -18.57 6.60
C LEU A 139 -8.54 -19.84 5.77
N GLY A 140 -7.39 -20.50 5.84
CA GLY A 140 -7.11 -21.77 5.15
C GLY A 140 -7.99 -22.90 5.65
N GLU A 141 -8.11 -23.05 6.97
CA GLU A 141 -9.02 -24.03 7.60
C GLU A 141 -10.48 -23.79 7.19
N TRP A 142 -10.89 -22.52 7.08
CA TRP A 142 -12.23 -22.18 6.59
C TRP A 142 -12.44 -22.52 5.10
N LEU A 143 -11.42 -22.29 4.26
CA LEU A 143 -11.50 -22.53 2.80
C LEU A 143 -11.38 -24.02 2.43
N PHE A 144 -10.51 -24.76 3.11
CA PHE A 144 -10.11 -26.12 2.72
C PHE A 144 -10.60 -27.19 3.71
N GLY A 145 -11.21 -26.79 4.82
CA GLY A 145 -11.79 -27.66 5.83
C GLY A 145 -10.89 -27.90 7.04
N PRO A 146 -11.45 -28.40 8.16
CA PRO A 146 -10.71 -28.63 9.39
C PRO A 146 -9.53 -29.61 9.23
N GLY A 147 -8.33 -29.23 9.68
CA GLY A 147 -7.11 -30.04 9.64
C GLY A 147 -6.35 -29.99 8.30
N SER A 148 -6.71 -29.08 7.42
CA SER A 148 -6.07 -28.90 6.11
C SER A 148 -4.76 -28.11 6.18
N MET A 149 -4.58 -27.28 7.20
CA MET A 149 -3.42 -26.39 7.34
C MET A 149 -2.42 -26.93 8.37
N PRO A 150 -1.10 -26.84 8.11
CA PRO A 150 -0.07 -27.30 9.04
C PRO A 150 -0.02 -26.41 10.30
N SER A 151 -0.01 -27.03 11.48
CA SER A 151 -0.04 -26.34 12.79
C SER A 151 1.33 -25.84 13.27
N LEU A 152 2.21 -25.41 12.35
CA LEU A 152 3.63 -25.19 12.65
C LEU A 152 3.89 -24.05 13.66
N PHE A 153 2.88 -23.26 14.05
CA PHE A 153 2.98 -22.12 14.98
C PHE A 153 1.67 -21.79 15.74
N LEU A 154 0.78 -22.77 15.96
CA LEU A 154 -0.44 -22.63 16.78
C LEU A 154 -0.41 -23.54 17.99
#